data_AF-A0A1Z8S5T1-F1
#
_entry.id   AF-A0A1Z8S5T1-F1
#
_cell.length_a   1.000
_cell.length_b   1.000
_cell.length_c   1.000
_cell.angle_alpha   90.00
_cell.angle_beta   90.00
_cell.angle_gamma   90.00
#
_symmetry.space_group_name_H-M   'P 1'
#
loop_
_entity.id
_entity.type
_entity.pdbx_description
1 polymer ?
#
loop_
_entity_poly.entity_id
_entity_poly.type
_entity_poly.pdbx_seq_one_letter_code
_entity_poly.pdbx_strand_id
1 'polypeptide(L)'
;MPIPTPSKFFLSWFVVALALVSMSACEGDGARVALPGKVGAAGELVVVAPPEVWAGPAGDTIQALMGQPYPVLPQYEPLMDVVHLEPALFDRFWKPHRNILVLEVADRVDTQEPSFTFYRNKYSRGQIYMVAKARTAEALSEVLLSRGGEMVSLLHAEEALRFADIVALSPNEVVAREVLNKWGIQGLWPKDARLAKQTEDFWWVDRQLTRWRGGDNHDIQQGFFIHSEPYVSTDQLSLEHVLDRRDAVTRKHVQGPTSGSYMATERRFFPAYEEMQFDGHFALEVRGLWKMENDFMGGPFYSLTIVDEDEGRLLTMEGYAYAPYFDKRPYIREVEGLVRRSALVGIPQPAP
;
A
#
# COMPACT_ATOMS: atom_id res chain seq x y z
N MET A 1 23.33 -32.80 -76.87
CA MET A 1 24.12 -32.42 -75.68
C MET A 1 23.17 -31.77 -74.68
N PRO A 2 22.99 -32.30 -73.46
CA PRO A 2 22.08 -31.71 -72.49
C PRO A 2 22.69 -30.43 -71.90
N ILE A 3 21.87 -29.37 -71.84
CA ILE A 3 22.19 -28.06 -71.28
C ILE A 3 22.19 -28.19 -69.74
N PRO A 4 23.28 -27.85 -69.03
CA PRO A 4 23.29 -27.90 -67.57
C PRO A 4 22.43 -26.76 -66.99
N THR A 5 21.44 -27.13 -66.18
CA THR A 5 20.55 -26.20 -65.47
C THR A 5 21.27 -25.54 -64.28
N PRO A 6 21.20 -24.21 -64.11
CA PRO A 6 21.96 -23.49 -63.09
C PRO A 6 21.29 -23.48 -61.70
N SER A 7 20.36 -24.40 -61.41
CA SER A 7 19.49 -24.26 -60.22
C SER A 7 20.11 -24.75 -58.91
N LYS A 8 21.12 -25.64 -58.95
CA LYS A 8 21.67 -26.24 -57.72
C LYS A 8 22.73 -25.39 -57.02
N PHE A 9 23.51 -24.61 -57.78
CA PHE A 9 24.54 -23.75 -57.20
C PHE A 9 23.92 -22.53 -56.50
N PHE A 10 22.95 -21.85 -57.11
CA PHE A 10 22.29 -20.70 -56.49
C PHE A 10 21.50 -21.08 -55.24
N LEU A 11 20.86 -22.25 -55.22
CA LEU A 11 20.14 -22.73 -54.04
C LEU A 11 21.10 -23.03 -52.88
N SER A 12 22.28 -23.58 -53.16
CA SER A 12 23.30 -23.85 -52.14
C SER A 12 23.83 -22.58 -51.49
N TRP A 13 24.08 -21.53 -52.29
CA TRP A 13 24.54 -20.24 -51.76
C TRP A 13 23.43 -19.49 -51.00
N PHE A 14 22.17 -19.63 -51.43
CA PHE A 14 21.04 -19.06 -50.72
C PHE A 14 20.81 -19.73 -49.36
N VAL A 15 20.96 -21.06 -49.27
CA VAL A 15 20.85 -21.81 -48.00
C VAL A 15 22.00 -21.45 -47.05
N VAL A 16 23.22 -21.28 -47.55
CA VAL A 16 24.37 -20.86 -46.73
C VAL A 16 24.23 -19.40 -46.26
N ALA A 17 23.71 -18.51 -47.10
CA ALA A 17 23.41 -17.13 -46.70
C ALA A 17 22.27 -17.07 -45.67
N LEU A 18 21.24 -17.90 -45.80
CA LEU A 18 20.14 -18.00 -44.83
C LEU A 18 20.62 -18.61 -43.49
N ALA A 19 21.55 -19.57 -43.53
CA ALA A 19 22.17 -20.14 -42.34
C ALA A 19 23.07 -19.11 -41.62
N LEU A 20 23.81 -18.27 -42.35
CA LEU A 20 24.61 -17.18 -41.79
C LEU A 20 23.75 -16.07 -41.16
N VAL A 21 22.61 -15.72 -41.76
CA VAL A 21 21.65 -14.76 -41.18
C VAL A 21 20.97 -15.33 -39.93
N SER A 22 20.75 -16.65 -39.87
CA SER A 22 20.17 -17.31 -38.69
C SER A 22 21.11 -17.38 -37.48
N MET A 23 22.42 -17.17 -37.66
CA MET A 23 23.41 -17.13 -36.57
C MET A 23 23.72 -15.72 -36.06
N SER A 24 23.08 -14.67 -36.62
CA SER A 24 23.23 -13.27 -36.19
C SER A 24 21.96 -12.71 -35.51
N ALA A 25 20.98 -13.56 -35.19
CA ALA A 25 19.69 -13.17 -34.61
C ALA A 25 19.45 -13.73 -33.19
N CYS A 26 20.52 -13.90 -32.41
CA CYS A 26 20.43 -14.16 -30.97
C CYS A 26 21.35 -13.22 -30.19
N GLU A 27 21.10 -11.92 -30.31
CA GLU A 27 21.32 -10.99 -29.21
C GLU A 27 19.99 -10.85 -28.45
N GLY A 28 19.52 -12.00 -27.94
CA GLY A 28 18.31 -12.12 -27.14
C GLY A 28 18.68 -12.00 -25.68
N ASP A 29 18.40 -10.82 -25.13
CA ASP A 29 18.19 -10.47 -23.72
C ASP A 29 18.97 -11.36 -22.73
N GLY A 30 20.18 -10.91 -22.40
CA GLY A 30 21.02 -11.54 -21.37
C GLY A 30 20.17 -11.82 -20.12
N ALA A 31 20.24 -13.06 -19.65
CA ALA A 31 19.55 -13.54 -18.46
C ALA A 31 19.53 -12.45 -17.37
N ARG A 32 18.37 -11.81 -17.17
CA ARG A 32 18.17 -10.92 -16.03
C ARG A 32 18.41 -11.76 -14.79
N VAL A 33 19.57 -11.59 -14.17
CA VAL A 33 19.89 -12.21 -12.88
C VAL A 33 18.70 -11.96 -11.97
N ALA A 34 18.10 -13.04 -11.45
CA ALA A 34 16.93 -12.92 -10.61
C ALA A 34 17.27 -12.00 -9.43
N LEU A 35 16.57 -10.87 -9.35
CA LEU A 35 16.82 -9.89 -8.30
C LEU A 35 16.52 -10.52 -6.93
N PRO A 36 17.36 -10.28 -5.92
CA PRO A 36 17.12 -10.79 -4.58
C PRO A 36 15.85 -10.19 -3.97
N GLY A 37 15.38 -10.83 -2.89
CA GLY A 37 14.32 -10.26 -2.06
C GLY A 37 14.76 -8.95 -1.39
N LYS A 38 13.79 -8.07 -1.14
CA LYS A 38 13.98 -6.83 -0.39
C LYS A 38 14.24 -7.09 1.10
N VAL A 39 15.01 -6.21 1.74
CA VAL A 39 15.27 -6.20 3.20
C VAL A 39 14.92 -4.80 3.78
N GLY A 40 15.06 -4.63 5.10
CA GLY A 40 14.76 -3.36 5.81
C GLY A 40 13.46 -3.40 6.62
N ALA A 41 13.38 -2.56 7.66
CA ALA A 41 12.27 -2.53 8.64
C ALA A 41 11.03 -1.80 8.12
N ALA A 42 9.82 -2.29 8.47
CA ALA A 42 8.51 -1.69 8.08
C ALA A 42 8.49 -0.17 8.28
N GLY A 43 8.06 0.61 7.28
CA GLY A 43 8.09 2.06 7.30
C GLY A 43 9.46 2.73 7.17
N GLU A 44 10.55 2.04 6.82
CA GLU A 44 11.88 2.67 6.68
C GLU A 44 12.10 3.33 5.29
N LEU A 45 12.78 4.48 5.27
CA LEU A 45 13.41 5.10 4.10
C LEU A 45 14.91 5.29 4.35
N VAL A 46 15.76 4.64 3.55
CA VAL A 46 17.21 4.87 3.58
C VAL A 46 17.57 6.04 2.68
N VAL A 47 18.17 7.08 3.24
CA VAL A 47 18.64 8.27 2.51
C VAL A 47 20.14 8.21 2.38
N VAL A 48 20.63 8.06 1.15
CA VAL A 48 22.06 8.01 0.84
C VAL A 48 22.51 9.39 0.41
N ALA A 49 23.31 10.06 1.24
CA ALA A 49 23.74 11.43 1.02
C ALA A 49 25.06 11.73 1.74
N PRO A 50 25.98 12.53 1.16
CA PRO A 50 27.11 13.07 1.91
C PRO A 50 26.65 13.87 3.15
N PRO A 51 27.43 13.89 4.26
CA PRO A 51 27.05 14.59 5.48
C PRO A 51 26.65 16.06 5.28
N GLU A 52 27.33 16.76 4.38
CA GLU A 52 27.05 18.16 4.03
C GLU A 52 25.72 18.37 3.31
N VAL A 53 25.29 17.41 2.48
CA VAL A 53 23.99 17.45 1.80
C VAL A 53 22.88 17.09 2.78
N TRP A 54 23.13 16.12 3.65
CA TRP A 54 22.19 15.69 4.68
C TRP A 54 21.96 16.74 5.77
N ALA A 55 23.00 17.43 6.21
CA ALA A 55 22.89 18.52 7.18
C ALA A 55 22.34 19.83 6.57
N GLY A 56 22.04 19.83 5.27
CA GLY A 56 21.52 20.99 4.54
C GLY A 56 20.02 20.93 4.25
N PRO A 57 19.52 21.87 3.42
CA PRO A 57 18.09 22.03 3.13
C PRO A 57 17.40 20.77 2.57
N ALA A 58 18.14 19.94 1.84
CA ALA A 58 17.62 18.69 1.29
C ALA A 58 17.30 17.67 2.40
N GLY A 59 18.18 17.50 3.39
CA GLY A 59 17.92 16.61 4.52
C GLY A 59 16.77 17.10 5.40
N ASP A 60 16.70 18.40 5.67
CA ASP A 60 15.58 19.02 6.41
C ASP A 60 14.24 18.78 5.69
N THR A 61 14.22 18.95 4.36
CA THR A 61 13.05 18.67 3.52
C THR A 61 12.59 17.22 3.66
N ILE A 62 13.49 16.25 3.59
CA ILE A 62 13.13 14.83 3.72
C ILE A 62 12.64 14.50 5.12
N GLN A 63 13.28 15.03 6.16
CA GLN A 63 12.82 14.84 7.54
C GLN A 63 11.43 15.43 7.74
N ALA A 64 11.15 16.62 7.19
CA ALA A 64 9.84 17.25 7.26
C ALA A 64 8.75 16.46 6.53
N LEU A 65 9.06 15.90 5.34
CA LEU A 65 8.12 15.10 4.55
C LEU A 65 7.83 13.74 5.20
N MET A 66 8.86 13.04 5.67
CA MET A 66 8.73 11.69 6.23
C MET A 66 8.29 11.69 7.70
N GLY A 67 8.64 12.74 8.45
CA GLY A 67 8.25 12.96 9.83
C GLY A 67 6.83 13.51 10.01
N GLN A 68 6.06 13.65 8.93
CA GLN A 68 4.64 13.97 9.06
C GLN A 68 3.96 12.87 9.89
N PRO A 69 3.05 13.22 10.82
CA PRO A 69 2.27 12.23 11.53
C PRO A 69 1.51 11.35 10.53
N TYR A 70 1.56 10.03 10.72
CA TYR A 70 0.75 9.13 9.91
C TYR A 70 -0.73 9.54 10.02
N PRO A 71 -1.48 9.58 8.91
CA PRO A 71 -2.86 10.07 8.91
C PRO A 71 -3.70 9.42 9.99
N VAL A 72 -4.15 10.26 10.92
CA VAL A 72 -5.14 9.97 11.96
C VAL A 72 -4.74 8.80 12.87
N LEU A 73 -3.57 8.92 13.51
CA LEU A 73 -3.20 8.10 14.66
C LEU A 73 -3.39 8.86 15.99
N PRO A 74 -3.76 8.16 17.09
CA PRO A 74 -3.94 8.80 18.39
C PRO A 74 -2.61 9.21 19.05
N GLN A 75 -1.51 8.59 18.62
CA GLN A 75 -0.14 8.86 19.07
C GLN A 75 0.71 9.20 17.86
N TYR A 76 1.70 10.08 18.04
CA TYR A 76 2.60 10.44 16.96
C TYR A 76 3.43 9.23 16.51
N GLU A 77 3.31 8.87 15.24
CA GLU A 77 4.19 7.95 14.54
C GLU A 77 4.49 8.58 13.17
N PRO A 78 5.76 8.64 12.73
CA PRO A 78 6.11 9.27 11.46
C PRO A 78 5.59 8.42 10.30
N LEU A 79 5.32 9.06 9.16
CA LEU A 79 4.99 8.35 7.93
C LEU A 79 6.09 7.33 7.59
N MET A 80 7.36 7.74 7.62
CA MET A 80 8.51 6.84 7.45
C MET A 80 9.61 7.13 8.49
N ASP A 81 10.28 6.08 8.94
CA ASP A 81 11.50 6.17 9.73
C ASP A 81 12.68 6.41 8.79
N VAL A 82 13.35 7.55 8.94
CA VAL A 82 14.45 7.93 8.05
C VAL A 82 15.78 7.46 8.62
N VAL A 83 16.54 6.73 7.80
CA VAL A 83 17.90 6.29 8.11
C VAL A 83 18.86 6.98 7.15
N HIS A 84 19.72 7.85 7.66
CA HIS A 84 20.78 8.47 6.88
C HIS A 84 21.98 7.52 6.74
N LEU A 85 22.50 7.41 5.52
CA LEU A 85 23.65 6.60 5.17
C LEU A 85 24.63 7.41 4.31
N GLU A 86 25.90 7.42 4.67
CA GLU A 86 26.93 8.03 3.83
C GLU A 86 27.18 7.19 2.56
N PRO A 87 27.49 7.81 1.41
CA PRO A 87 27.66 7.07 0.15
C PRO A 87 28.74 5.99 0.20
N ALA A 88 29.80 6.20 1.00
CA ALA A 88 30.87 5.23 1.19
C ALA A 88 30.39 3.93 1.88
N LEU A 89 29.29 4.00 2.63
CA LEU A 89 28.69 2.86 3.32
C LEU A 89 27.60 2.16 2.49
N PHE A 90 27.23 2.71 1.32
CA PHE A 90 26.16 2.17 0.47
C PHE A 90 26.60 0.93 -0.34
N ASP A 91 26.83 -0.15 0.39
CA ASP A 91 27.39 -1.40 -0.12
C ASP A 91 26.30 -2.44 -0.47
N ARG A 92 26.71 -3.72 -0.63
CA ARG A 92 25.80 -4.82 -0.97
C ARG A 92 24.77 -5.15 0.11
N PHE A 93 24.98 -4.76 1.37
CA PHE A 93 24.02 -4.98 2.45
C PHE A 93 22.90 -3.95 2.42
N TRP A 94 23.23 -2.70 2.10
CA TRP A 94 22.25 -1.60 2.02
C TRP A 94 21.47 -1.56 0.71
N LYS A 95 22.11 -1.94 -0.41
CA LYS A 95 21.46 -1.98 -1.74
C LYS A 95 20.10 -2.69 -1.79
N PRO A 96 19.86 -3.84 -1.12
CA PRO A 96 18.56 -4.51 -1.17
C PRO A 96 17.47 -3.89 -0.29
N HIS A 97 17.73 -2.81 0.46
CA HIS A 97 16.71 -2.16 1.29
C HIS A 97 15.52 -1.69 0.45
N ARG A 98 14.31 -1.89 0.96
CA ARG A 98 13.06 -1.73 0.20
C ARG A 98 12.73 -0.32 -0.29
N ASN A 99 13.18 0.73 0.40
CA ASN A 99 12.97 2.12 0.01
C ASN A 99 14.30 2.85 0.15
N ILE A 100 14.80 3.41 -0.96
CA ILE A 100 16.09 4.11 -0.99
C ILE A 100 15.91 5.42 -1.74
N LEU A 101 16.42 6.52 -1.17
CA LEU A 101 16.56 7.81 -1.81
C LEU A 101 18.04 8.19 -1.85
N VAL A 102 18.58 8.43 -3.04
CA VAL A 102 19.94 8.95 -3.20
C VAL A 102 19.89 10.43 -3.51
N LEU A 103 20.65 11.22 -2.76
CA LEU A 103 20.78 12.66 -2.93
C LEU A 103 22.16 12.98 -3.49
N GLU A 104 22.20 13.65 -4.64
CA GLU A 104 23.44 14.02 -5.30
C GLU A 104 23.49 15.53 -5.56
N VAL A 105 24.47 16.20 -4.94
CA VAL A 105 24.85 17.58 -5.28
C VAL A 105 26.21 17.52 -5.95
N ALA A 106 26.30 17.95 -7.20
CA ALA A 106 27.55 18.04 -7.93
C ALA A 106 27.45 19.02 -9.10
N ASP A 107 28.55 19.63 -9.51
CA ASP A 107 28.60 20.44 -10.73
C ASP A 107 29.10 19.60 -11.91
N ARG A 108 28.17 19.03 -12.68
CA ARG A 108 28.43 18.14 -13.83
C ARG A 108 27.31 18.21 -14.86
N VAL A 109 27.49 17.60 -16.03
CA VAL A 109 26.54 17.73 -17.16
C VAL A 109 25.13 17.24 -16.78
N ASP A 110 24.99 16.12 -16.07
CA ASP A 110 23.70 15.53 -15.67
C ASP A 110 23.05 16.18 -14.43
N THR A 111 23.62 17.28 -13.91
CA THR A 111 23.09 18.01 -12.74
C THR A 111 22.80 19.48 -13.02
N GLN A 112 23.04 19.95 -14.25
CA GLN A 112 22.74 21.33 -14.63
C GLN A 112 21.24 21.63 -14.52
N GLU A 113 20.40 20.63 -14.81
CA GLU A 113 18.96 20.66 -14.55
C GLU A 113 18.63 19.78 -13.34
N PRO A 114 17.97 20.32 -12.30
CA PRO A 114 17.53 19.52 -11.17
C PRO A 114 16.57 18.42 -11.61
N SER A 115 16.76 17.20 -11.09
CA SER A 115 15.92 16.06 -11.43
C SER A 115 15.61 15.23 -10.21
N PHE A 116 14.43 14.61 -10.21
CA PHE A 116 14.03 13.64 -9.21
C PHE A 116 13.37 12.46 -9.92
N THR A 117 13.99 11.28 -9.87
CA THR A 117 13.55 10.12 -10.66
C THR A 117 13.24 8.94 -9.76
N PHE A 118 12.15 8.24 -10.08
CA PHE A 118 11.67 7.06 -9.38
C PHE A 118 11.94 5.81 -10.23
N TYR A 119 12.50 4.79 -9.59
CA TYR A 119 12.80 3.51 -10.18
C TYR A 119 12.18 2.40 -9.33
N ARG A 120 11.76 1.32 -10.00
CA ARG A 120 11.34 0.09 -9.33
C ARG A 120 12.36 -1.01 -9.57
N ASN A 121 12.55 -1.85 -8.57
CA ASN A 121 13.35 -3.07 -8.68
C ASN A 121 14.83 -2.83 -9.11
N LYS A 122 15.48 -1.77 -8.61
CA LYS A 122 16.86 -1.47 -9.02
C LYS A 122 17.86 -2.53 -8.54
N TYR A 123 17.77 -2.92 -7.28
CA TYR A 123 18.67 -3.89 -6.64
C TYR A 123 17.92 -5.08 -6.02
N SER A 124 16.62 -4.95 -5.71
CA SER A 124 15.82 -6.02 -5.13
C SER A 124 14.36 -5.96 -5.59
N ARG A 125 13.66 -7.10 -5.57
CA ARG A 125 12.25 -7.19 -5.99
C ARG A 125 11.32 -6.45 -5.01
N GLY A 126 10.43 -5.63 -5.55
CA GLY A 126 9.51 -4.77 -4.81
C GLY A 126 10.20 -3.53 -4.20
N GLN A 127 11.40 -3.16 -4.65
CA GLN A 127 12.12 -1.99 -4.17
C GLN A 127 11.62 -0.71 -4.85
N ILE A 128 11.45 0.35 -4.06
CA ILE A 128 11.36 1.73 -4.55
C ILE A 128 12.73 2.36 -4.39
N TYR A 129 13.34 2.76 -5.50
CA TYR A 129 14.64 3.40 -5.53
C TYR A 129 14.49 4.75 -6.20
N MET A 130 14.96 5.80 -5.55
CA MET A 130 14.75 7.16 -6.00
C MET A 130 16.07 7.91 -6.02
N VAL A 131 16.22 8.84 -6.96
CA VAL A 131 17.43 9.65 -7.09
C VAL A 131 17.03 11.09 -7.34
N ALA A 132 17.43 11.97 -6.44
CA ALA A 132 17.33 13.41 -6.62
C ALA A 132 18.74 13.97 -6.87
N LYS A 133 18.88 14.78 -7.92
CA LYS A 133 20.15 15.37 -8.34
C LYS A 133 19.99 16.85 -8.63
N ALA A 134 20.97 17.65 -8.24
CA ALA A 134 21.06 19.05 -8.65
C ALA A 134 22.49 19.60 -8.56
N ARG A 135 22.71 20.77 -9.15
CA ARG A 135 23.99 21.49 -9.06
C ARG A 135 24.27 22.07 -7.67
N THR A 136 23.22 22.54 -6.98
CA THR A 136 23.32 23.15 -5.65
C THR A 136 22.36 22.49 -4.66
N ALA A 137 22.60 22.70 -3.36
CA ALA A 137 21.75 22.15 -2.31
C ALA A 137 20.34 22.75 -2.33
N GLU A 138 20.22 24.03 -2.68
CA GLU A 138 18.95 24.75 -2.77
C GLU A 138 18.10 24.17 -3.90
N ALA A 139 18.67 24.04 -5.10
CA ALA A 139 17.98 23.46 -6.25
C ALA A 139 17.57 21.98 -6.00
N LEU A 140 18.36 21.23 -5.23
CA LEU A 140 18.00 19.88 -4.80
C LEU A 140 16.79 19.90 -3.86
N SER A 141 16.76 20.81 -2.89
CA SER A 141 15.62 20.94 -1.97
C SER A 141 14.33 21.36 -2.68
N GLU A 142 14.42 22.24 -3.68
CA GLU A 142 13.27 22.69 -4.48
C GLU A 142 12.67 21.54 -5.28
N VAL A 143 13.49 20.72 -5.95
CA VAL A 143 12.97 19.57 -6.71
C VAL A 143 12.36 18.51 -5.79
N LEU A 144 12.94 18.29 -4.61
CA LEU A 144 12.37 17.41 -3.58
C LEU A 144 11.02 17.91 -3.07
N LEU A 145 10.89 19.21 -2.78
CA LEU A 145 9.63 19.81 -2.36
C LEU A 145 8.56 19.71 -3.45
N SER A 146 8.93 20.02 -4.69
CA SER A 146 7.99 20.04 -5.83
C SER A 146 7.32 18.69 -6.10
N ARG A 147 8.00 17.58 -5.76
CA ARG A 147 7.51 16.20 -5.96
C ARG A 147 7.47 15.40 -4.67
N GLY A 148 7.51 16.07 -3.52
CA GLY A 148 7.51 15.44 -2.20
C GLY A 148 6.21 14.68 -1.94
N GLY A 149 5.07 15.24 -2.37
CA GLY A 149 3.77 14.59 -2.29
C GLY A 149 3.71 13.28 -3.08
N GLU A 150 4.24 13.26 -4.32
CA GLU A 150 4.32 12.05 -5.13
C GLU A 150 5.15 10.94 -4.44
N MET A 151 6.31 11.31 -3.89
CA MET A 151 7.15 10.38 -3.12
C MET A 151 6.41 9.82 -1.90
N VAL A 152 5.79 10.70 -1.10
CA VAL A 152 5.02 10.32 0.09
C VAL A 152 3.90 9.35 -0.27
N SER A 153 3.07 9.68 -1.27
CA SER A 153 1.96 8.84 -1.71
C SER A 153 2.43 7.49 -2.26
N LEU A 154 3.50 7.48 -3.07
CA LEU A 154 4.08 6.24 -3.60
C LEU A 154 4.58 5.33 -2.48
N LEU A 155 5.37 5.88 -1.55
CA LEU A 155 5.95 5.11 -0.45
C LEU A 155 4.86 4.57 0.49
N HIS A 156 3.85 5.38 0.80
CA HIS A 156 2.71 4.97 1.62
C HIS A 156 1.92 3.83 0.98
N ALA A 157 1.51 3.99 -0.28
CA ALA A 157 0.75 2.98 -1.01
C ALA A 157 1.53 1.67 -1.14
N GLU A 158 2.83 1.75 -1.46
CA GLU A 158 3.68 0.57 -1.58
C GLU A 158 3.86 -0.16 -0.23
N GLU A 159 4.01 0.56 0.88
CA GLU A 159 4.08 -0.07 2.21
C GLU A 159 2.78 -0.80 2.56
N ALA A 160 1.61 -0.20 2.31
CA ALA A 160 0.32 -0.86 2.53
C ALA A 160 0.19 -2.14 1.68
N LEU A 161 0.53 -2.06 0.39
CA LEU A 161 0.50 -3.22 -0.52
C LEU A 161 1.42 -4.36 -0.06
N ARG A 162 2.60 -4.04 0.50
CA ARG A 162 3.53 -5.04 1.02
C ARG A 162 2.95 -5.84 2.18
N PHE A 163 2.14 -5.24 3.05
CA PHE A 163 1.43 -5.98 4.09
C PHE A 163 0.39 -6.93 3.49
N ALA A 164 -0.37 -6.47 2.49
CA ALA A 164 -1.33 -7.33 1.79
C ALA A 164 -0.65 -8.50 1.07
N ASP A 165 0.52 -8.27 0.45
CA ASP A 165 1.31 -9.33 -0.19
C ASP A 165 1.75 -10.43 0.80
N ILE A 166 2.00 -10.07 2.07
CA ILE A 166 2.31 -11.06 3.12
C ILE A 166 1.09 -11.92 3.43
N VAL A 167 -0.10 -11.31 3.56
CA VAL A 167 -1.34 -12.04 3.79
C VAL A 167 -1.68 -12.96 2.61
N ALA A 168 -1.41 -12.52 1.38
CA ALA A 168 -1.61 -13.31 0.17
C ALA A 168 -0.79 -14.62 0.12
N LEU A 169 0.27 -14.76 0.92
CA LEU A 169 1.04 -16.01 1.00
C LEU A 169 0.23 -17.15 1.64
N SER A 170 -0.72 -16.84 2.53
CA SER A 170 -1.60 -17.82 3.15
C SER A 170 -2.90 -17.15 3.59
N PRO A 171 -3.82 -16.86 2.66
CA PRO A 171 -5.08 -16.19 2.97
C PRO A 171 -6.06 -17.15 3.66
N ASN A 172 -7.08 -16.57 4.32
CA ASN A 172 -8.24 -17.30 4.80
C ASN A 172 -9.25 -17.51 3.66
N GLU A 173 -9.13 -18.64 2.98
CA GLU A 173 -9.98 -19.02 1.85
C GLU A 173 -11.46 -19.23 2.19
N VAL A 174 -11.78 -19.51 3.47
CA VAL A 174 -13.16 -19.69 3.93
C VAL A 174 -13.84 -18.33 4.02
N VAL A 175 -13.22 -17.39 4.75
CA VAL A 175 -13.74 -16.02 4.87
C VAL A 175 -13.81 -15.34 3.50
N ALA A 176 -12.78 -15.50 2.66
CA ALA A 176 -12.76 -14.95 1.31
C ALA A 176 -13.98 -15.41 0.48
N ARG A 177 -14.29 -16.70 0.51
CA ARG A 177 -15.42 -17.28 -0.23
C ARG A 177 -16.77 -16.83 0.32
N GLU A 178 -16.92 -16.80 1.64
CA GLU A 178 -18.16 -16.35 2.28
C GLU A 178 -18.42 -14.87 2.00
N VAL A 179 -17.39 -14.03 2.09
CA VAL A 179 -17.49 -12.61 1.77
C VAL A 179 -17.84 -12.39 0.29
N LEU A 180 -17.17 -13.10 -0.62
CA LEU A 180 -17.48 -13.04 -2.04
C LEU A 180 -18.96 -13.39 -2.31
N ASN A 181 -19.44 -14.50 -1.74
CA ASN A 181 -20.80 -14.98 -1.97
C ASN A 181 -21.87 -14.03 -1.40
N LYS A 182 -21.61 -13.35 -0.28
CA LYS A 182 -22.58 -12.45 0.35
C LYS A 182 -22.52 -11.03 -0.22
N TRP A 183 -21.32 -10.53 -0.47
CA TRP A 183 -21.08 -9.11 -0.73
C TRP A 183 -20.59 -8.82 -2.13
N GLY A 184 -20.22 -9.82 -2.92
CA GLY A 184 -19.62 -9.62 -4.24
C GLY A 184 -18.20 -9.06 -4.18
N ILE A 185 -17.54 -9.19 -3.03
CA ILE A 185 -16.19 -8.67 -2.80
C ILE A 185 -15.19 -9.82 -2.90
N GLN A 186 -14.29 -9.75 -3.87
CA GLN A 186 -13.08 -10.56 -3.88
C GLN A 186 -12.01 -9.85 -3.06
N GLY A 187 -11.41 -10.52 -2.06
CA GLY A 187 -10.45 -9.85 -1.18
C GLY A 187 -9.51 -10.80 -0.44
N LEU A 188 -8.49 -10.22 0.18
CA LEU A 188 -7.51 -10.92 1.00
C LEU A 188 -7.91 -10.83 2.48
N TRP A 189 -7.91 -11.97 3.16
CA TRP A 189 -8.30 -12.06 4.56
C TRP A 189 -7.19 -12.77 5.36
N PRO A 190 -6.76 -12.24 6.52
CA PRO A 190 -5.73 -12.89 7.34
C PRO A 190 -6.13 -14.31 7.73
N LYS A 191 -5.19 -15.25 7.64
CA LYS A 191 -5.42 -16.69 7.91
C LYS A 191 -6.12 -16.98 9.23
N ASP A 192 -5.75 -16.21 10.24
CA ASP A 192 -6.16 -16.27 11.64
C ASP A 192 -7.39 -15.40 11.94
N ALA A 193 -7.98 -14.75 10.94
CA ALA A 193 -9.24 -14.04 11.07
C ALA A 193 -10.44 -15.01 11.14
N ARG A 194 -11.50 -14.58 11.81
CA ARG A 194 -12.77 -15.31 11.94
C ARG A 194 -13.97 -14.38 11.76
N LEU A 195 -15.10 -14.94 11.36
CA LEU A 195 -16.37 -14.21 11.34
C LEU A 195 -16.92 -14.11 12.77
N ALA A 196 -16.84 -12.91 13.36
CA ALA A 196 -17.32 -12.64 14.71
C ALA A 196 -18.84 -12.38 14.73
N LYS A 197 -19.39 -11.79 13.66
CA LYS A 197 -20.81 -11.50 13.55
C LYS A 197 -21.25 -11.43 12.10
N GLN A 198 -22.42 -11.98 11.81
CA GLN A 198 -23.07 -11.91 10.50
C GLN A 198 -24.53 -11.53 10.69
N THR A 199 -24.95 -10.43 10.08
CA THR A 199 -26.36 -10.07 9.87
C THR A 199 -26.62 -9.89 8.38
N GLU A 200 -27.85 -9.52 8.03
CA GLU A 200 -28.23 -9.27 6.64
C GLU A 200 -27.42 -8.11 6.04
N ASP A 201 -27.17 -7.06 6.83
CA ASP A 201 -26.62 -5.76 6.46
C ASP A 201 -25.25 -5.44 7.06
N PHE A 202 -24.70 -6.30 7.93
CA PHE A 202 -23.42 -6.07 8.61
C PHE A 202 -22.67 -7.36 8.93
N TRP A 203 -21.41 -7.44 8.53
CA TRP A 203 -20.47 -8.50 8.87
C TRP A 203 -19.27 -7.92 9.62
N TRP A 204 -18.83 -8.64 10.65
CA TRP A 204 -17.60 -8.35 11.39
C TRP A 204 -16.64 -9.53 11.27
N VAL A 205 -15.49 -9.28 10.65
CA VAL A 205 -14.35 -10.19 10.63
C VAL A 205 -13.35 -9.73 11.67
N ASP A 206 -13.03 -10.58 12.64
CA ASP A 206 -12.18 -10.30 13.79
C ASP A 206 -10.88 -11.09 13.68
N ARG A 207 -9.76 -10.44 13.95
CA ARG A 207 -8.44 -11.06 14.08
C ARG A 207 -7.83 -10.63 15.42
N GLN A 208 -7.58 -11.64 16.26
CA GLN A 208 -6.94 -11.47 17.56
C GLN A 208 -5.49 -11.96 17.47
N LEU A 209 -4.57 -11.14 17.97
CA LEU A 209 -3.15 -11.42 18.02
C LEU A 209 -2.66 -11.16 19.44
N THR A 210 -1.69 -11.95 19.89
CA THR A 210 -1.00 -11.70 21.17
C THR A 210 0.47 -11.47 20.88
N ARG A 211 1.04 -10.41 21.44
CA ARG A 211 2.48 -10.10 21.33
C ARG A 211 3.09 -9.83 22.69
N TRP A 212 4.32 -10.32 22.86
CA TRP A 212 5.11 -10.10 24.07
C TRP A 212 5.77 -8.72 24.05
N ARG A 213 5.58 -7.92 25.11
CA ARG A 213 6.32 -6.66 25.34
C ARG A 213 6.46 -6.44 26.85
N GLY A 214 7.62 -5.97 27.29
CA GLY A 214 7.80 -5.55 28.68
C GLY A 214 7.64 -6.65 29.74
N GLY A 215 7.73 -7.94 29.37
CA GLY A 215 7.57 -9.04 30.32
C GLY A 215 6.16 -9.63 30.41
N ASP A 216 5.23 -9.17 29.56
CA ASP A 216 3.85 -9.67 29.52
C ASP A 216 3.33 -9.82 28.08
N ASN A 217 2.24 -10.57 27.95
CA ASN A 217 1.48 -10.72 26.72
C ASN A 217 0.44 -9.61 26.60
N HIS A 218 0.43 -8.94 25.46
CA HIS A 218 -0.52 -7.89 25.15
C HIS A 218 -1.35 -8.24 23.92
N ASP A 219 -2.65 -8.05 24.04
CA ASP A 219 -3.59 -8.30 22.97
C ASP A 219 -3.58 -7.16 21.95
N ILE A 220 -3.65 -7.55 20.69
CA ILE A 220 -3.81 -6.70 19.52
C ILE A 220 -5.02 -7.24 18.76
N GLN A 221 -5.88 -6.33 18.33
CA GLN A 221 -7.01 -6.67 17.50
C GLN A 221 -6.95 -5.89 16.21
N GLN A 222 -7.16 -6.60 15.10
CA GLN A 222 -7.54 -6.00 13.83
C GLN A 222 -8.93 -6.51 13.49
N GLY A 223 -9.88 -5.61 13.29
CA GLY A 223 -11.21 -6.00 12.86
C GLY A 223 -11.55 -5.33 11.54
N PHE A 224 -12.40 -5.99 10.77
CA PHE A 224 -12.93 -5.49 9.52
C PHE A 224 -14.45 -5.51 9.59
N PHE A 225 -15.08 -4.46 9.08
CA PHE A 225 -16.52 -4.42 8.91
C PHE A 225 -16.85 -4.35 7.43
N ILE A 226 -17.91 -5.08 7.06
CA ILE A 226 -18.55 -4.95 5.76
C ILE A 226 -20.00 -4.66 6.02
N HIS A 227 -20.51 -3.55 5.50
CA HIS A 227 -21.91 -3.21 5.61
C HIS A 227 -22.39 -2.45 4.39
N SER A 228 -23.71 -2.41 4.20
CA SER A 228 -24.29 -1.64 3.11
C SER A 228 -25.52 -0.86 3.54
N GLU A 229 -25.90 0.11 2.72
CA GLU A 229 -27.21 0.77 2.75
C GLU A 229 -27.70 1.02 1.32
N PRO A 230 -29.01 1.11 1.07
CA PRO A 230 -29.52 1.51 -0.23
C PRO A 230 -28.97 2.87 -0.66
N TYR A 231 -28.58 3.00 -1.93
CA TYR A 231 -28.14 4.27 -2.49
C TYR A 231 -29.33 5.00 -3.12
N VAL A 232 -29.79 6.06 -2.46
CA VAL A 232 -31.00 6.81 -2.80
C VAL A 232 -30.76 8.29 -3.04
N SER A 233 -29.63 8.85 -2.56
CA SER A 233 -29.26 10.26 -2.78
C SER A 233 -27.74 10.44 -2.73
N THR A 234 -27.24 11.38 -3.53
CA THR A 234 -25.83 11.84 -3.48
C THR A 234 -25.44 12.42 -2.12
N ASP A 235 -26.40 12.90 -1.33
CA ASP A 235 -26.13 13.43 0.03
C ASP A 235 -25.53 12.38 0.96
N GLN A 236 -25.78 11.09 0.67
CA GLN A 236 -25.22 9.96 1.42
C GLN A 236 -23.69 9.82 1.24
N LEU A 237 -23.10 10.52 0.27
CA LEU A 237 -21.65 10.54 0.03
C LEU A 237 -20.93 11.66 0.80
N SER A 238 -21.65 12.43 1.62
CA SER A 238 -21.01 13.38 2.54
C SER A 238 -20.26 12.66 3.66
N LEU A 239 -19.15 13.24 4.11
CA LEU A 239 -18.38 12.73 5.25
C LEU A 239 -19.27 12.50 6.47
N GLU A 240 -20.14 13.45 6.79
CA GLU A 240 -21.00 13.36 7.98
C GLU A 240 -21.96 12.18 7.89
N HIS A 241 -22.61 11.97 6.74
CA HIS A 241 -23.50 10.84 6.54
C HIS A 241 -22.76 9.50 6.70
N VAL A 242 -21.58 9.36 6.08
CA VAL A 242 -20.79 8.12 6.16
C VAL A 242 -20.37 7.81 7.59
N LEU A 243 -19.96 8.83 8.37
CA LEU A 243 -19.61 8.63 9.78
C LEU A 243 -20.84 8.33 10.65
N ASP A 244 -21.99 8.97 10.39
CA ASP A 244 -23.24 8.70 11.11
C ASP A 244 -23.75 7.30 10.83
N ARG A 245 -23.67 6.85 9.56
CA ARG A 245 -23.99 5.49 9.18
C ARG A 245 -23.10 4.50 9.90
N ARG A 246 -21.79 4.75 9.91
CA ARG A 246 -20.80 3.94 10.63
C ARG A 246 -21.17 3.84 12.12
N ASP A 247 -21.40 4.97 12.79
CA ASP A 247 -21.72 5.01 14.22
C ASP A 247 -23.03 4.29 14.55
N ALA A 248 -24.04 4.41 13.69
CA ALA A 248 -25.30 3.68 13.83
C ALA A 248 -25.10 2.15 13.75
N VAL A 249 -24.29 1.69 12.80
CA VAL A 249 -23.95 0.27 12.61
C VAL A 249 -23.12 -0.24 13.78
N THR A 250 -22.02 0.43 14.13
CA THR A 250 -21.13 -0.04 15.20
C THR A 250 -21.79 -0.01 16.57
N ARG A 251 -22.63 1.00 16.87
CA ARG A 251 -23.40 1.06 18.12
C ARG A 251 -24.32 -0.14 18.30
N LYS A 252 -24.97 -0.60 17.22
CA LYS A 252 -25.89 -1.74 17.26
C LYS A 252 -25.13 -3.07 17.31
N HIS A 253 -24.01 -3.17 16.61
CA HIS A 253 -23.39 -4.47 16.34
C HIS A 253 -22.11 -4.77 17.12
N VAL A 254 -21.37 -3.76 17.60
CA VAL A 254 -20.02 -3.87 18.17
C VAL A 254 -20.04 -3.37 19.62
N GLN A 255 -20.35 -4.26 20.55
CA GLN A 255 -20.33 -3.98 21.99
C GLN A 255 -18.94 -4.25 22.56
N GLY A 256 -18.54 -3.45 23.56
CA GLY A 256 -17.30 -3.64 24.28
C GLY A 256 -17.43 -4.61 25.46
N PRO A 257 -16.33 -4.85 26.20
CA PRO A 257 -16.33 -5.75 27.36
C PRO A 257 -17.08 -5.16 28.56
N THR A 258 -17.15 -3.83 28.65
CA THR A 258 -17.94 -3.12 29.67
C THR A 258 -19.42 -3.12 29.32
N SER A 259 -20.30 -3.44 30.27
CA SER A 259 -21.74 -3.43 30.03
C SER A 259 -22.21 -2.05 29.56
N GLY A 260 -22.85 -2.00 28.39
CA GLY A 260 -23.34 -0.76 27.77
C GLY A 260 -22.28 0.04 27.02
N SER A 261 -21.07 -0.48 26.85
CA SER A 261 -20.06 0.12 25.97
C SER A 261 -20.21 -0.36 24.53
N TYR A 262 -20.00 0.54 23.58
CA TYR A 262 -20.15 0.28 22.16
C TYR A 262 -19.18 1.11 21.33
N MET A 263 -18.80 0.62 20.16
CA MET A 263 -17.87 1.32 19.29
C MET A 263 -18.55 2.51 18.60
N ALA A 264 -17.85 3.64 18.55
CA ALA A 264 -18.21 4.85 17.82
C ALA A 264 -16.96 5.53 17.25
N THR A 265 -17.17 6.50 16.38
CA THR A 265 -16.13 7.39 15.85
C THR A 265 -15.73 8.41 16.93
N GLU A 266 -14.43 8.67 17.07
CA GLU A 266 -13.91 9.74 17.91
C GLU A 266 -14.00 11.08 17.15
N ARG A 267 -15.13 11.76 17.30
CA ARG A 267 -15.46 13.00 16.59
C ARG A 267 -14.66 14.23 17.04
N ARG A 268 -13.85 14.15 18.11
CA ARG A 268 -12.99 15.27 18.54
C ARG A 268 -11.81 15.51 17.61
N PHE A 269 -11.43 14.51 16.83
CA PHE A 269 -10.39 14.63 15.81
C PHE A 269 -11.05 14.60 14.44
N PHE A 270 -10.70 15.57 13.59
CA PHE A 270 -11.23 15.63 12.24
C PHE A 270 -10.64 14.49 11.40
N PRO A 271 -11.47 13.61 10.80
CA PRO A 271 -10.97 12.54 9.94
C PRO A 271 -10.31 13.10 8.68
N ALA A 272 -9.33 12.37 8.15
CA ALA A 272 -8.85 12.61 6.79
C ALA A 272 -9.77 11.87 5.82
N TYR A 273 -10.20 12.52 4.75
CA TYR A 273 -11.06 11.90 3.75
C TYR A 273 -10.71 12.36 2.34
N GLU A 274 -10.97 11.50 1.36
CA GLU A 274 -10.69 11.74 -0.05
C GLU A 274 -11.75 11.05 -0.91
N GLU A 275 -12.21 11.74 -1.95
CA GLU A 275 -13.01 11.14 -3.02
C GLU A 275 -12.06 10.55 -4.07
N MET A 276 -12.31 9.31 -4.48
CA MET A 276 -11.45 8.60 -5.42
C MET A 276 -12.24 7.67 -6.33
N GLN A 277 -11.56 7.16 -7.36
CA GLN A 277 -12.04 5.98 -8.08
C GLN A 277 -11.41 4.72 -7.49
N PHE A 278 -12.25 3.73 -7.20
CA PHE A 278 -11.85 2.42 -6.73
C PHE A 278 -12.49 1.35 -7.61
N ASP A 279 -11.66 0.54 -8.29
CA ASP A 279 -12.11 -0.52 -9.20
C ASP A 279 -13.12 -0.06 -10.28
N GLY A 280 -13.00 1.20 -10.73
CA GLY A 280 -13.92 1.82 -11.70
C GLY A 280 -15.17 2.46 -11.10
N HIS A 281 -15.38 2.35 -9.78
CA HIS A 281 -16.50 2.95 -9.06
C HIS A 281 -16.07 4.23 -8.34
N PHE A 282 -17.02 5.14 -8.13
CA PHE A 282 -16.81 6.25 -7.19
C PHE A 282 -16.72 5.70 -5.76
N ALA A 283 -15.76 6.19 -4.98
CA ALA A 283 -15.60 5.82 -3.59
C ALA A 283 -15.18 6.99 -2.71
N LEU A 284 -15.64 6.97 -1.46
CA LEU A 284 -15.19 7.84 -0.39
C LEU A 284 -14.26 7.06 0.54
N GLU A 285 -13.00 7.50 0.62
CA GLU A 285 -12.02 6.99 1.56
C GLU A 285 -12.02 7.85 2.84
N VAL A 286 -12.05 7.23 4.01
CA VAL A 286 -12.01 7.91 5.30
C VAL A 286 -11.00 7.23 6.23
N ARG A 287 -10.07 8.02 6.79
CA ARG A 287 -9.17 7.61 7.88
C ARG A 287 -9.54 8.37 9.12
N GLY A 288 -9.81 7.65 10.20
CA GLY A 288 -10.38 8.22 11.42
C GLY A 288 -9.89 7.53 12.68
N LEU A 289 -10.31 8.06 13.83
CA LEU A 289 -10.17 7.40 15.12
C LEU A 289 -11.52 6.82 15.56
N TRP A 290 -11.49 5.63 16.15
CA TRP A 290 -12.63 5.04 16.84
C TRP A 290 -12.35 5.00 18.35
N LYS A 291 -13.43 4.98 19.12
CA LYS A 291 -13.43 4.79 20.57
C LYS A 291 -14.55 3.84 20.96
N MET A 292 -14.45 3.24 22.13
CA MET A 292 -15.60 2.69 22.82
C MET A 292 -16.25 3.79 23.64
N GLU A 293 -17.52 4.07 23.42
CA GLU A 293 -18.30 4.87 24.35
C GLU A 293 -18.45 4.08 25.66
N ASN A 294 -18.35 4.77 26.81
CA ASN A 294 -18.38 4.16 28.14
C ASN A 294 -17.24 3.16 28.43
N ASP A 295 -16.11 3.24 27.70
CA ASP A 295 -14.89 2.47 27.96
C ASP A 295 -13.65 3.27 27.50
N PHE A 296 -12.44 2.73 27.68
CA PHE A 296 -11.17 3.38 27.35
C PHE A 296 -10.50 2.83 26.09
N MET A 297 -11.11 1.84 25.44
CA MET A 297 -10.58 1.28 24.19
C MET A 297 -10.74 2.25 23.02
N GLY A 298 -9.77 2.27 22.12
CA GLY A 298 -9.81 3.07 20.90
C GLY A 298 -8.59 2.83 20.02
N GLY A 299 -8.60 3.45 18.84
CA GLY A 299 -7.53 3.31 17.87
C GLY A 299 -7.88 3.91 16.51
N PRO A 300 -7.05 3.71 15.48
CA PRO A 300 -7.35 4.16 14.13
C PRO A 300 -8.27 3.20 13.38
N PHE A 301 -8.99 3.74 12.39
CA PHE A 301 -9.70 2.98 11.37
C PHE A 301 -9.43 3.55 9.96
N TYR A 302 -9.58 2.69 8.98
CA TYR A 302 -9.59 2.98 7.55
C TYR A 302 -10.92 2.48 6.98
N SER A 303 -11.63 3.32 6.23
CA SER A 303 -12.92 3.01 5.64
C SER A 303 -12.95 3.39 4.18
N LEU A 304 -13.59 2.55 3.36
CA LEU A 304 -13.82 2.77 1.95
C LEU A 304 -15.30 2.49 1.65
N THR A 305 -16.04 3.54 1.32
CA THR A 305 -17.45 3.45 0.92
C THR A 305 -17.55 3.59 -0.59
N ILE A 306 -18.02 2.53 -1.26
CA ILE A 306 -18.07 2.39 -2.71
C ILE A 306 -19.52 2.54 -3.17
N VAL A 307 -19.73 3.28 -4.26
CA VAL A 307 -21.01 3.32 -4.98
C VAL A 307 -21.09 2.07 -5.86
N ASP A 308 -21.84 1.07 -5.38
CA ASP A 308 -22.11 -0.17 -6.09
C ASP A 308 -23.42 0.00 -6.87
N GLU A 309 -23.29 0.51 -8.10
CA GLU A 309 -24.42 0.86 -8.98
C GLU A 309 -25.21 -0.38 -9.42
N ASP A 310 -24.54 -1.52 -9.61
CA ASP A 310 -25.14 -2.78 -10.06
C ASP A 310 -26.14 -3.32 -9.02
N GLU A 311 -25.83 -3.17 -7.74
CA GLU A 311 -26.68 -3.57 -6.62
C GLU A 311 -27.50 -2.40 -6.02
N GLY A 312 -27.37 -1.19 -6.55
CA GLY A 312 -28.09 0.00 -6.10
C GLY A 312 -27.81 0.36 -4.62
N ARG A 313 -26.56 0.23 -4.17
CA ARG A 313 -26.19 0.37 -2.75
C ARG A 313 -24.89 1.15 -2.54
N LEU A 314 -24.74 1.70 -1.34
CA LEU A 314 -23.44 2.09 -0.81
C LEU A 314 -22.88 0.90 -0.04
N LEU A 315 -21.72 0.41 -0.49
CA LEU A 315 -21.02 -0.72 0.13
C LEU A 315 -19.79 -0.19 0.85
N THR A 316 -19.74 -0.34 2.17
CA THR A 316 -18.60 0.05 2.97
C THR A 316 -17.77 -1.16 3.36
N MET A 317 -16.49 -1.13 3.01
CA MET A 317 -15.45 -1.98 3.57
C MET A 317 -14.57 -1.14 4.47
N GLU A 318 -14.48 -1.48 5.75
CA GLU A 318 -13.60 -0.79 6.68
C GLU A 318 -12.83 -1.76 7.56
N GLY A 319 -11.80 -1.26 8.23
CA GLY A 319 -11.16 -1.97 9.31
C GLY A 319 -10.49 -1.04 10.30
N TYR A 320 -10.21 -1.58 11.48
CA TYR A 320 -9.67 -0.85 12.60
C TYR A 320 -8.54 -1.63 13.27
N ALA A 321 -7.70 -0.92 14.00
CA ALA A 321 -6.66 -1.52 14.83
C ALA A 321 -6.79 -1.09 16.29
N TYR A 322 -6.68 -2.06 17.19
CA TYR A 322 -6.48 -1.87 18.63
C TYR A 322 -5.11 -2.46 18.98
N ALA A 323 -4.19 -1.61 19.45
CA ALA A 323 -2.86 -2.03 19.86
C ALA A 323 -2.34 -1.06 20.94
N PRO A 324 -2.85 -1.12 22.18
CA PRO A 324 -2.59 -0.11 23.21
C PRO A 324 -1.11 -0.01 23.58
N TYR A 325 -0.39 -1.13 23.54
CA TYR A 325 1.04 -1.23 23.89
C TYR A 325 1.96 -1.23 22.69
N PHE A 326 1.49 -0.93 21.47
CA PHE A 326 2.32 -0.96 20.26
C PHE A 326 2.04 0.23 19.35
N ASP A 327 2.99 0.46 18.45
CA ASP A 327 2.83 1.36 17.31
C ASP A 327 1.73 0.83 16.40
N LYS A 328 0.83 1.71 15.99
CA LYS A 328 -0.42 1.39 15.29
C LYS A 328 -0.26 1.48 13.78
N ARG A 329 0.74 2.24 13.29
CA ARG A 329 1.04 2.42 11.86
C ARG A 329 1.16 1.10 11.10
N PRO A 330 1.88 0.06 11.57
CA PRO A 330 1.97 -1.20 10.83
C PRO A 330 0.61 -1.91 10.68
N TYR A 331 -0.20 -1.92 11.76
CA TYR A 331 -1.49 -2.61 11.76
C TYR A 331 -2.53 -1.91 10.89
N ILE A 332 -2.55 -0.57 10.91
CA ILE A 332 -3.49 0.17 10.06
C ILE A 332 -3.06 0.18 8.59
N ARG A 333 -1.75 0.13 8.29
CA ARG A 333 -1.24 -0.10 6.93
C ARG A 333 -1.65 -1.45 6.38
N GLU A 334 -1.59 -2.50 7.21
CA GLU A 334 -2.08 -3.82 6.81
C GLU A 334 -3.57 -3.80 6.51
N VAL A 335 -4.39 -3.17 7.36
CA VAL A 335 -5.82 -2.99 7.12
C VAL A 335 -6.06 -2.26 5.79
N GLU A 336 -5.44 -1.09 5.61
CA GLU A 336 -5.55 -0.29 4.38
C GLU A 336 -5.13 -1.10 3.15
N GLY A 337 -4.03 -1.83 3.22
CA GLY A 337 -3.55 -2.68 2.14
C GLY A 337 -4.51 -3.79 1.76
N LEU A 338 -5.16 -4.42 2.76
CA LEU A 338 -6.13 -5.49 2.52
C LEU A 338 -7.42 -4.95 1.89
N VAL A 339 -7.94 -3.83 2.40
CA VAL A 339 -9.13 -3.20 1.82
C VAL A 339 -8.82 -2.70 0.41
N ARG A 340 -7.68 -2.03 0.17
CA ARG A 340 -7.32 -1.53 -1.17
C ARG A 340 -6.98 -2.63 -2.19
N ARG A 341 -6.73 -3.86 -1.75
CA ARG A 341 -6.51 -5.02 -2.62
C ARG A 341 -7.79 -5.77 -2.94
N SER A 342 -8.93 -5.39 -2.36
CA SER A 342 -10.21 -5.97 -2.75
C SER A 342 -10.62 -5.53 -4.16
N ALA A 343 -11.55 -6.27 -4.74
CA ALA A 343 -12.18 -5.97 -6.02
C ALA A 343 -13.69 -6.25 -5.89
N LEU A 344 -14.49 -5.40 -6.53
CA LEU A 344 -15.94 -5.58 -6.59
C LEU A 344 -16.24 -6.39 -7.87
N VAL A 345 -16.62 -7.65 -7.70
CA VAL A 345 -16.81 -8.58 -8.82
C VAL A 345 -18.27 -9.00 -9.01
N GLY A 346 -19.17 -8.37 -8.28
CA GLY A 346 -20.60 -8.70 -8.24
C GLY A 346 -20.90 -9.97 -7.44
N ILE A 347 -22.16 -10.13 -7.02
CA ILE A 347 -22.59 -11.32 -6.27
C ILE A 347 -22.71 -12.50 -7.25
N PRO A 348 -21.98 -13.61 -7.02
CA PRO A 348 -22.09 -14.77 -7.89
C PRO A 348 -23.52 -15.31 -7.93
N GLN A 349 -24.05 -15.52 -9.13
CA GLN A 349 -25.34 -16.19 -9.29
C GLN A 349 -25.22 -17.65 -8.83
N PRO A 350 -26.20 -18.19 -8.08
CA PRO A 350 -26.18 -19.61 -7.73
C PRO A 350 -26.12 -20.46 -8.99
N ALA A 351 -25.22 -21.46 -9.00
CA ALA A 351 -25.16 -22.43 -10.09
C ALA A 351 -26.54 -23.11 -10.25
N PRO A 352 -27.00 -23.33 -11.49
CA PRO A 352 -28.32 -23.88 -11.78
C PRO A 352 -28.55 -25.29 -11.24
#